data_AF-A0A920NNQ6-F1
#
_entry.id   AF-A0A920NNQ6-F1
#
_cell.length_a   1.000
_cell.length_b   1.000
_cell.length_c   1.000
_cell.angle_alpha   90.00
_cell.angle_beta   90.00
_cell.angle_gamma   90.00
#
_symmetry.space_group_name_H-M   'P 1'
#
loop_
_entity.id
_entity.type
_entity.pdbx_description
1 polymer ?
#
loop_
_entity_poly.entity_id
_entity_poly.type
_entity_poly.pdbx_seq_one_letter_code
_entity_poly.pdbx_strand_id
1 'polypeptide(L)' 'MLKNEDLDGVFIATPWEWHHPMAIAAMKAGKHVGTEVPAALTVADCWDLVNTSEKLACSV' A
#
# COMPACT_ATOMS: atom_id res chain seq x y z
N MET A 1 0.84 -14.51 -4.45
CA MET A 1 1.55 -13.34 -4.98
C MET A 1 2.63 -12.86 -4.01
N LEU A 2 2.39 -11.91 -3.11
CA LEU A 2 3.45 -11.24 -2.30
C LEU A 2 4.48 -12.14 -1.58
N LYS A 3 4.09 -13.34 -1.12
CA LYS A 3 4.97 -14.28 -0.42
C LYS A 3 5.65 -15.31 -1.34
N ASN A 4 5.12 -15.50 -2.55
CA ASN A 4 5.47 -16.60 -3.43
C ASN A 4 6.22 -16.13 -4.68
N GLU A 5 6.32 -14.82 -4.88
CA GLU A 5 6.93 -14.19 -6.03
C GLU A 5 8.00 -13.20 -5.55
N ASP A 6 9.09 -13.12 -6.31
CA ASP A 6 10.15 -12.16 -6.08
C ASP A 6 9.80 -10.86 -6.80
N LEU A 7 9.27 -9.90 -6.04
CA LEU A 7 8.79 -8.61 -6.53
C LEU A 7 9.48 -7.49 -5.74
N ASP A 8 9.82 -6.40 -6.41
CA ASP A 8 10.28 -5.17 -5.75
C ASP A 8 9.11 -4.32 -5.22
N GLY A 9 7.96 -4.37 -5.90
CA GLY A 9 6.80 -3.57 -5.55
C GLY A 9 5.50 -4.02 -6.20
N VAL A 10 4.41 -3.36 -5.86
CA VAL A 10 3.07 -3.58 -6.41
C VAL A 10 2.41 -2.28 -6.81
N PHE A 11 1.61 -2.34 -7.88
CA PHE A 11 0.74 -1.25 -8.31
C PHE A 11 -0.72 -1.67 -8.13
N ILE A 12 -1.50 -0.88 -7.41
CA ILE A 12 -2.89 -1.18 -7.05
C ILE A 12 -3.82 -0.29 -7.89
N ALA A 13 -4.62 -0.91 -8.74
CA ALA A 13 -5.64 -0.27 -9.58
C ALA A 13 -6.98 -1.01 -9.47
N THR A 14 -7.32 -1.41 -8.25
CA THR A 14 -8.56 -2.12 -7.90
C THR A 14 -9.66 -1.10 -7.57
N PRO A 15 -10.91 -1.52 -7.27
CA PRO A 15 -11.89 -0.61 -6.70
C PRO A 15 -11.38 0.06 -5.41
N TRP A 16 -11.78 1.32 -5.19
CA TRP A 16 -11.15 2.22 -4.21
C TRP A 16 -11.17 1.71 -2.77
N GLU A 17 -12.17 0.91 -2.40
CA GLU A 17 -12.27 0.30 -1.07
C GLU A 17 -11.11 -0.67 -0.76
N TRP A 18 -10.40 -1.13 -1.79
CA TRP A 18 -9.28 -2.06 -1.66
C TRP A 18 -7.91 -1.39 -1.62
N HIS A 19 -7.81 -0.12 -2.02
CA HIS A 19 -6.53 0.59 -2.11
C HIS A 19 -5.80 0.59 -0.76
N HIS A 20 -6.46 1.07 0.30
CA HIS A 20 -5.88 1.14 1.64
C HIS A 20 -5.47 -0.23 2.20
N PRO A 21 -6.35 -1.25 2.31
CA PRO A 21 -5.96 -2.54 2.90
C PRO A 21 -4.89 -3.27 2.08
N MET A 22 -4.91 -3.17 0.75
CA MET A 22 -3.88 -3.78 -0.10
C MET A 22 -2.52 -3.07 0.04
N ALA A 23 -2.51 -1.74 0.11
CA ALA A 23 -1.28 -0.97 0.30
C ALA A 23 -0.63 -1.30 1.65
N ILE A 24 -1.41 -1.35 2.72
CA ILE A 24 -0.92 -1.75 4.05
C ILE A 24 -0.36 -3.17 4.04
N ALA A 25 -1.05 -4.12 3.41
CA ALA A 25 -0.60 -5.50 3.32
C ALA A 25 0.71 -5.63 2.52
N ALA A 26 0.85 -4.88 1.42
CA ALA A 26 2.04 -4.88 0.59
C ALA A 26 3.25 -4.24 1.28
N MET A 27 3.07 -3.08 1.94
CA MET A 27 4.14 -2.46 2.73
C MET A 27 4.58 -3.36 3.88
N LYS A 28 3.66 -4.01 4.59
CA LYS A 28 3.98 -5.00 5.64
C LYS A 28 4.71 -6.23 5.12
N ALA A 29 4.59 -6.54 3.83
CA ALA A 29 5.36 -7.57 3.16
C ALA A 29 6.72 -7.07 2.65
N GLY A 30 7.11 -5.82 2.96
CA GLY A 30 8.37 -5.21 2.57
C GLY A 30 8.43 -4.84 1.09
N LYS A 31 7.29 -4.57 0.45
CA LYS A 31 7.19 -4.23 -0.97
C LYS A 31 6.89 -2.75 -1.15
N HIS A 32 7.49 -2.13 -2.16
CA HIS A 32 7.11 -0.78 -2.58
C HIS A 32 5.67 -0.78 -3.10
N VAL A 33 4.92 0.28 -2.83
CA VAL A 33 3.52 0.37 -3.26
C VAL A 33 3.35 1.61 -4.11
N GLY A 34 2.58 1.48 -5.18
CA GLY A 34 1.89 2.60 -5.82
C GLY A 34 0.41 2.27 -5.93
N THR A 35 -0.45 3.25 -5.78
CA THR A 35 -1.91 3.06 -5.93
C THR A 35 -2.49 4.13 -6.85
N GLU A 36 -3.48 3.76 -7.64
CA GLU A 36 -4.30 4.71 -8.38
C GLU A 36 -5.07 5.64 -7.41
N VAL A 37 -5.51 6.78 -7.94
CA VAL A 37 -6.22 7.77 -7.14
C VAL A 37 -7.70 7.41 -6.97
N PRO A 38 -8.30 7.69 -5.80
CA PRO A 38 -7.67 8.14 -4.55
C PRO A 38 -6.97 7.00 -3.79
N ALA A 39 -5.88 7.28 -3.05
CA ALA A 39 -5.16 6.26 -2.29
C ALA A 39 -5.95 5.67 -1.10
N ALA A 40 -6.88 6.45 -0.54
CA ALA A 40 -7.81 5.99 0.49
C ALA A 40 -9.08 6.85 0.48
N LEU A 41 -10.13 6.35 1.15
CA LEU A 41 -11.45 6.97 1.20
C LEU A 41 -11.64 7.91 2.40
N THR A 42 -10.78 7.83 3.42
CA THR A 42 -10.82 8.68 4.60
C THR A 42 -9.45 9.29 4.91
N VAL A 43 -9.45 10.45 5.58
CA VAL A 43 -8.21 11.11 6.01
C VAL A 43 -7.44 10.25 7.03
N ALA A 44 -8.15 9.51 7.88
CA ALA A 44 -7.52 8.60 8.83
C ALA A 44 -6.72 7.50 8.11
N ASP A 45 -7.29 6.92 7.06
CA ASP A 45 -6.63 5.91 6.25
C ASP A 45 -5.42 6.48 5.49
N CYS A 46 -5.51 7.73 5.01
CA CYS A 46 -4.36 8.43 4.42
C CYS A 46 -3.21 8.57 5.44
N TRP A 47 -3.51 8.94 6.68
CA TRP A 47 -2.50 9.01 7.73
C TRP A 47 -1.93 7.64 8.10
N ASP A 48 -2.75 6.59 8.09
CA ASP A 48 -2.25 5.23 8.32
C ASP A 48 -1.29 4.76 7.22
N LEU A 49 -1.52 5.16 5.95
CA LEU A 49 -0.58 4.92 4.87
C LEU A 49 0.77 5.63 5.10
N VAL A 50 0.75 6.92 5.47
CA VAL A 50 1.97 7.69 5.79
C VAL A 50 2.72 7.09 6.98
N ASN A 51 2.01 6.79 8.06
CA ASN A 51 2.62 6.21 9.26
C ASN A 51 3.23 4.83 8.97
N THR A 52 2.60 4.05 8.09
CA THR A 52 3.09 2.72 7.71
C THR A 52 4.32 2.82 6.82
N SER A 53 4.33 3.73 5.84
CA SER A 53 5.46 3.95 4.94
C SER A 53 6.71 4.39 5.70
N GLU A 54 6.56 5.34 6.64
CA GLU A 54 7.65 5.84 7.49
C GLU A 54 8.21 4.75 8.41
N LYS A 55 7.33 3.92 9.02
CA LYS A 55 7.77 2.83 9.92
C LYS A 55 8.54 1.73 9.19
N LEU A 56 8.18 1.45 7.94
CA LEU A 56 8.70 0.32 7.18
C LEU A 56 9.72 0.72 6.11
N ALA A 57 10.05 2.00 6.01
CA ALA A 57 10.94 2.58 4.99
C ALA A 57 10.57 2.15 3.55
N CYS A 58 9.29 1.88 3.29
CA CYS A 58 8.75 1.60 1.96
C CYS A 58 8.04 2.84 1.44
N SER A 59 8.28 3.22 0.19
CA SER A 59 7.55 4.31 -0.48
C SER A 59 6.12 3.90 -0.87
N VAL A 60 5.19 4.86 -0.75
CA VAL A 60 3.81 4.83 -1.28
C VAL A 60 3.71 5.75 -2.50
#